data_AF-A0A9D7K1Y1-F1
#
_entry.id   AF-A0A9D7K1Y1-F1
#
_cell.length_a   1.000
_cell.length_b   1.000
_cell.length_c   1.000
_cell.angle_alpha   90.00
_cell.angle_beta   90.00
_cell.angle_gamma   90.00
#
_symmetry.space_group_name_H-M   'P 1'
#
loop_
_entity.id
_entity.type
_entity.pdbx_description
1 polymer ?
#
loop_
_entity_poly.entity_id
_entity_poly.type
_entity_poly.pdbx_seq_one_letter_code
_entity_poly.pdbx_strand_id
1 'polypeptide(L)'
;MQLAQHYVAPARLCRDALQFSLHNGVELEVRLASASEYAFVWHYGDAELRIDTAPVAHPVATAPNHLHDADGRVLADPVTQPGRPPIENLQALFVALQNDPLLTVAGG
;
A
#
# COMPACT_ATOMS: atom_id res chain seq x y z
N MET A 1 24.80 -0.38 -20.89
CA MET A 1 23.90 -1.53 -20.67
C MET A 1 22.48 -1.03 -20.91
N GLN A 2 21.84 -1.42 -22.01
CA GLN A 2 20.54 -0.86 -22.43
C GLN A 2 19.46 -1.93 -22.19
N LEU A 3 18.70 -1.79 -21.11
CA LEU A 3 17.62 -2.69 -20.62
C LEU A 3 16.42 -2.85 -21.58
N ALA A 4 16.52 -2.39 -22.83
CA ALA A 4 15.38 -1.81 -23.52
C ALA A 4 14.63 -2.73 -24.51
N GLN A 5 14.95 -4.02 -24.68
CA GLN A 5 14.51 -4.72 -25.91
C GLN A 5 13.94 -6.15 -25.76
N HIS A 6 13.86 -6.74 -24.56
CA HIS A 6 13.44 -8.16 -24.41
C HIS A 6 12.27 -8.41 -23.48
N TYR A 7 11.41 -7.41 -23.31
CA TYR A 7 10.42 -7.48 -22.27
C TYR A 7 9.05 -7.02 -22.75
N VAL A 8 8.13 -7.99 -22.79
CA VAL A 8 6.68 -7.80 -22.72
C VAL A 8 6.19 -7.80 -21.26
N ALA A 9 7.08 -8.18 -20.33
CA ALA A 9 7.31 -7.61 -18.99
C ALA A 9 8.76 -7.99 -18.53
N PRO A 10 9.58 -7.05 -18.00
CA PRO A 10 10.92 -7.30 -17.49
C PRO A 10 11.00 -7.81 -16.06
N ALA A 11 12.19 -8.33 -15.70
CA ALA A 11 12.51 -9.03 -14.46
C ALA A 11 11.91 -8.47 -13.16
N ARG A 12 11.58 -9.40 -12.24
CA ARG A 12 11.19 -9.11 -10.84
C ARG A 12 12.22 -9.75 -9.90
N LEU A 13 12.81 -8.96 -8.99
CA LEU A 13 13.57 -9.46 -7.83
C LEU A 13 13.00 -8.78 -6.57
N CYS A 14 12.40 -9.55 -5.68
CA CYS A 14 11.89 -9.07 -4.39
C CYS A 14 12.69 -9.74 -3.27
N ARG A 15 13.56 -9.00 -2.56
CA ARG A 15 14.31 -9.47 -1.36
C ARG A 15 13.91 -8.74 -0.07
N ASP A 16 12.99 -7.80 -0.20
CA ASP A 16 12.60 -6.79 0.78
C ASP A 16 11.06 -6.70 0.93
N ALA A 17 10.33 -7.65 0.37
CA ALA A 17 8.87 -7.69 0.40
C ALA A 17 8.35 -8.92 1.16
N LEU A 18 7.37 -8.69 2.05
CA LEU A 18 6.55 -9.74 2.65
C LEU A 18 5.23 -9.80 1.89
N GLN A 19 4.79 -11.00 1.52
CA GLN A 19 3.52 -11.21 0.83
C GLN A 19 2.56 -12.00 1.72
N PHE A 20 1.31 -11.58 1.75
CA PHE A 20 0.24 -12.17 2.56
C PHE A 20 -1.00 -12.38 1.70
N SER A 21 -1.51 -13.61 1.70
CA SER A 21 -2.83 -13.94 1.16
C SER A 21 -3.81 -14.03 2.32
N LEU A 22 -4.77 -13.11 2.39
CA LEU A 22 -5.78 -13.09 3.44
C LEU A 22 -6.96 -13.99 3.03
N HIS A 23 -7.66 -14.52 4.03
CA HIS A 23 -8.81 -15.42 3.83
C HIS A 23 -10.00 -14.78 3.09
N ASN A 24 -10.05 -13.46 2.97
CA ASN A 24 -11.07 -12.74 2.21
C ASN A 24 -10.67 -12.44 0.75
N GLY A 25 -9.55 -12.97 0.27
CA GLY A 25 -9.09 -12.80 -1.12
C GLY A 25 -8.24 -11.56 -1.37
N VAL A 26 -7.80 -10.87 -0.31
CA VAL A 26 -6.81 -9.79 -0.42
C VAL A 26 -5.41 -10.38 -0.55
N GLU A 27 -4.68 -9.95 -1.57
CA GLU A 27 -3.25 -10.23 -1.74
C GLU A 27 -2.45 -8.98 -1.41
N LEU A 28 -1.73 -8.97 -0.30
CA LEU A 28 -0.99 -7.82 0.23
C LEU A 28 0.52 -8.03 0.09
N GLU A 29 1.21 -7.07 -0.54
CA GLU A 29 2.66 -6.92 -0.56
C GLU A 29 3.08 -5.77 0.38
N VAL A 30 4.05 -6.06 1.26
CA VAL A 30 4.59 -5.13 2.25
C VAL A 30 6.07 -4.93 2.01
N ARG A 31 6.49 -3.67 1.85
CA ARG A 31 7.91 -3.27 1.75
C ARG A 31 8.24 -2.32 2.89
N LEU A 32 9.26 -2.66 3.67
CA LEU A 32 9.73 -1.86 4.79
C LEU A 32 11.18 -1.43 4.52
N ALA A 33 11.38 -0.20 4.08
CA ALA A 33 12.73 0.34 3.84
C ALA A 33 13.35 0.90 5.13
N SER A 34 12.53 1.56 5.96
CA SER A 34 12.92 2.06 7.28
C SER A 34 11.70 2.18 8.21
N ALA A 35 11.88 2.72 9.42
CA ALA A 35 10.79 2.98 10.34
C ALA A 35 9.81 4.06 9.84
N SER A 36 10.23 4.91 8.90
CA SER A 36 9.42 5.98 8.33
C SER A 36 9.15 5.83 6.83
N GLU A 37 9.77 4.84 6.18
CA GLU A 37 9.66 4.61 4.74
C GLU A 37 9.21 3.17 4.49
N TYR A 38 7.96 3.05 4.05
CA TYR A 38 7.32 1.79 3.72
C TYR A 38 6.22 1.98 2.67
N ALA A 39 5.84 0.85 2.07
CA ALA A 39 4.70 0.74 1.17
C ALA A 39 3.94 -0.56 1.46
N PHE A 40 2.62 -0.44 1.49
CA PHE A 40 1.66 -1.54 1.57
C PHE A 40 0.82 -1.48 0.29
N VAL A 41 0.94 -2.49 -0.57
CA VAL A 41 0.23 -2.57 -1.85
C VAL A 41 -0.65 -3.81 -1.80
N TRP A 42 -1.93 -3.70 -2.11
CA TRP A 42 -2.80 -4.87 -2.15
C TRP A 42 -3.72 -4.91 -3.35
N HIS A 43 -4.09 -6.13 -3.71
CA HIS A 43 -5.06 -6.42 -4.74
C HIS A 43 -6.32 -7.06 -4.14
N TYR A 44 -7.46 -6.69 -4.69
CA TYR A 44 -8.75 -7.31 -4.39
C TYR A 44 -9.64 -7.29 -5.64
N GLY A 45 -9.87 -8.47 -6.23
CA GLY A 45 -10.50 -8.56 -7.55
C GLY A 45 -9.64 -7.85 -8.60
N ASP A 46 -10.23 -6.92 -9.34
CA ASP A 46 -9.55 -6.10 -10.35
C ASP A 46 -8.94 -4.80 -9.77
N ALA A 47 -9.13 -4.52 -8.49
CA ALA A 47 -8.62 -3.32 -7.84
C ALA A 47 -7.19 -3.51 -7.33
N GLU A 48 -6.35 -2.49 -7.53
CA GLU A 48 -5.06 -2.32 -6.85
C GLU A 48 -5.15 -1.05 -5.99
N LEU A 49 -4.74 -1.16 -4.74
CA LEU A 49 -4.69 -0.03 -3.80
C LEU A 49 -3.33 -0.02 -3.10
N ARG A 50 -2.95 1.17 -2.60
CA ARG A 50 -1.66 1.33 -1.94
C ARG A 50 -1.71 2.37 -0.84
N ILE A 51 -1.06 2.06 0.28
CA ILE A 51 -0.63 3.07 1.27
C ILE A 51 0.88 3.14 1.22
N ASP A 52 1.44 4.32 1.00
CA ASP A 52 2.88 4.52 1.05
C ASP A 52 3.25 5.85 1.68
N THR A 53 4.55 5.99 1.94
CA THR A 53 5.18 7.13 2.62
C THR A 53 6.13 7.88 1.70
N ALA A 54 6.05 7.65 0.38
CA ALA A 54 6.94 8.31 -0.56
C ALA A 54 6.84 9.84 -0.38
N PRO A 55 7.97 10.56 -0.34
CA PRO A 55 7.99 11.99 -0.10
C PRO A 55 7.46 12.71 -1.36
N VAL A 56 6.14 12.81 -1.44
CA VAL A 56 5.44 13.52 -2.49
C VAL A 56 4.63 14.63 -1.83
N ALA A 57 4.63 15.83 -2.42
CA ALA A 57 3.85 16.96 -1.93
C ALA A 57 2.36 16.75 -2.21
N HIS A 58 1.73 15.80 -1.52
CA HIS A 58 0.29 15.60 -1.53
C HIS A 58 -0.33 16.38 -0.35
N PRO A 59 -1.32 17.27 -0.60
CA PRO A 59 -1.98 18.03 0.45
C PRO A 59 -3.03 17.17 1.17
N VAL A 60 -2.63 16.03 1.73
CA VAL A 60 -3.50 15.14 2.52
C VAL A 60 -3.17 15.27 4.00
N ALA A 61 -4.20 15.15 4.85
CA ALA A 61 -4.08 15.37 6.30
C ALA A 61 -3.14 14.37 7.00
N THR A 62 -2.91 13.21 6.40
CA THR A 62 -2.12 12.10 6.97
C THR A 62 -0.72 11.99 6.37
N ALA A 63 -0.26 13.00 5.63
CA ALA A 63 1.09 13.04 5.08
C ALA A 63 2.16 12.73 6.16
N PRO A 64 3.21 11.96 5.84
CA PRO A 64 3.56 11.47 4.50
C PRO A 64 2.73 10.28 4.02
N ASN A 65 1.96 9.66 4.91
CA ASN A 65 1.15 8.50 4.59
C ASN A 65 -0.03 8.94 3.73
N HIS A 66 -0.28 8.22 2.63
CA HIS A 66 -1.39 8.53 1.75
C HIS A 66 -1.89 7.27 1.06
N LEU A 67 -3.21 7.24 0.83
CA LEU A 67 -3.89 6.14 0.13
C LEU A 67 -3.97 6.45 -1.36
N HIS A 68 -3.60 5.51 -2.20
CA HIS A 68 -4.01 5.44 -3.60
C HIS A 68 -5.21 4.49 -3.67
N ASP A 69 -6.38 5.03 -4.02
CA ASP A 69 -7.62 4.25 -4.15
C ASP A 69 -7.64 3.44 -5.47
N ALA A 70 -8.69 2.62 -5.65
CA ALA A 70 -8.84 1.77 -6.84
C ALA A 70 -8.96 2.57 -8.17
N ASP A 71 -9.30 3.86 -8.10
CA ASP A 71 -9.34 4.77 -9.25
C ASP A 71 -8.02 5.54 -9.43
N GLY A 72 -7.00 5.25 -8.61
CA GLY A 72 -5.70 5.91 -8.60
C GLY A 72 -5.71 7.32 -7.98
N ARG A 73 -6.76 7.69 -7.23
CA ARG A 73 -6.81 8.96 -6.51
C ARG A 73 -5.97 8.89 -5.25
N VAL A 74 -5.29 10.00 -4.94
CA VAL A 74 -4.56 10.16 -3.69
C VAL A 74 -5.48 10.76 -2.63
N LEU A 75 -5.74 9.98 -1.58
CA LEU A 75 -6.60 10.31 -0.46
C LEU A 75 -5.81 10.32 0.85
N ALA A 76 -6.41 10.91 1.89
CA ALA A 76 -5.90 10.73 3.23
C ALA A 76 -5.97 9.24 3.59
N ASP A 77 -4.85 8.68 4.02
CA ASP A 77 -4.78 7.33 4.59
C ASP A 77 -5.71 7.23 5.82
N PRO A 78 -6.77 6.39 5.78
CA PRO A 78 -7.72 6.28 6.89
C PRO A 78 -7.27 5.29 7.97
N VAL A 79 -6.18 4.55 7.76
CA VAL A 79 -5.77 3.42 8.59
C VAL A 79 -4.49 3.71 9.35
N THR A 80 -3.43 4.12 8.63
CA THR A 80 -2.10 4.20 9.25
C THR A 80 -1.83 5.58 9.85
N GLN A 81 -1.00 5.61 10.90
CA GLN A 81 -0.66 6.84 11.59
C GLN A 81 0.84 7.18 11.40
N PRO A 82 1.17 8.38 10.87
CA PRO A 82 2.55 8.86 10.82
C PRO A 82 3.26 8.80 12.17
N GLY A 83 4.51 8.36 12.17
CA GLY A 83 5.34 8.23 13.39
C GLY A 83 5.10 6.97 14.22
N ARG A 84 4.08 6.15 13.90
CA ARG A 84 3.97 4.81 14.49
C ARG A 84 4.95 3.83 13.84
N PRO A 85 5.42 2.81 14.57
CA PRO A 85 6.20 1.73 13.99
C PRO A 85 5.44 1.07 12.81
N PRO A 86 6.12 0.76 11.69
CA PRO A 86 5.45 0.21 10.51
C PRO A 86 4.69 -1.10 10.78
N ILE A 87 5.17 -1.90 11.74
CA ILE A 87 4.50 -3.15 12.13
C ILE A 87 3.14 -2.91 12.78
N GLU A 88 2.96 -1.83 13.54
CA GLU A 88 1.68 -1.47 14.15
C GLU A 88 0.70 -0.96 13.09
N ASN A 89 1.20 -0.17 12.14
CA ASN A 89 0.42 0.29 10.99
C ASN A 89 0.00 -0.89 10.08
N LEU A 90 0.88 -1.89 9.90
CA LEU A 90 0.55 -3.11 9.18
C LEU A 90 -0.54 -3.94 9.90
N GLN A 91 -0.47 -4.05 11.24
CA GLN A 91 -1.51 -4.72 12.02
C GLN A 91 -2.87 -4.03 11.89
N ALA A 92 -2.90 -2.69 11.98
CA ALA A 92 -4.12 -1.93 11.75
C ALA A 92 -4.68 -2.16 10.34
N LEU A 93 -3.80 -2.21 9.34
CA LEU A 93 -4.18 -2.51 7.96
C LEU A 93 -4.75 -3.92 7.80
N PHE A 94 -4.16 -4.95 8.42
CA PHE A 94 -4.74 -6.28 8.37
C PHE A 94 -6.17 -6.32 8.90
N VAL A 95 -6.47 -5.60 9.99
CA VAL A 95 -7.83 -5.52 10.54
C VAL A 95 -8.76 -4.77 9.59
N ALA A 96 -8.31 -3.63 9.04
CA ALA A 96 -9.11 -2.84 8.11
C ALA A 96 -9.45 -3.64 6.84
N LEU A 97 -8.46 -4.26 6.20
CA LEU A 97 -8.63 -5.04 4.96
C LEU A 97 -9.50 -6.28 5.15
N GLN A 98 -9.52 -6.88 6.34
CA GLN A 98 -10.44 -7.98 6.63
C GLN A 98 -11.91 -7.53 6.61
N ASN A 99 -12.19 -6.28 6.97
CA ASN A 99 -13.54 -5.72 7.04
C ASN A 99 -13.96 -5.04 5.73
N ASP A 100 -13.07 -4.23 5.15
CA ASP A 100 -13.29 -3.51 3.88
C ASP A 100 -11.99 -3.49 3.06
N PRO A 101 -11.84 -4.43 2.09
CA PRO A 101 -10.69 -4.47 1.19
C PRO A 101 -10.49 -3.23 0.32
N LEU A 102 -11.56 -2.45 0.08
CA LEU A 102 -11.51 -1.26 -0.78
C LEU A 102 -11.26 0.02 0.04
N LEU A 103 -11.23 -0.08 1.37
CA LEU A 103 -11.13 1.05 2.29
C LEU A 103 -12.05 2.20 1.86
N THR A 104 -13.28 1.86 1.47
CA THR A 104 -14.27 2.85 1.11
C THR A 104 -14.49 3.72 2.32
N VAL A 105 -14.02 4.97 2.24
CA VAL A 105 -14.28 5.95 3.29
C VAL A 105 -15.79 6.01 3.42
N ALA A 106 -16.33 5.58 4.56
CA ALA A 106 -17.72 5.85 4.90
C ALA A 106 -17.85 7.37 4.88
N GLY A 107 -18.39 7.91 3.79
CA GLY A 107 -18.79 9.31 3.74
C GLY A 107 -19.82 9.51 4.83
N GLY A 108 -19.41 10.18 5.90
CA GLY A 108 -20.23 10.48 7.08
C GLY A 108 -19.50 11.42 8.02
#